data_AF-A0A6B9V667-F1
#
_entry.id   AF-A0A6B9V667-F1
#
_cell.length_a   1.000
_cell.length_b   1.000
_cell.length_c   1.000
_cell.angle_alpha   90.00
_cell.angle_beta   90.00
_cell.angle_gamma   90.00
#
_symmetry.space_group_name_H-M   'P 1'
#
loop_
_entity.id
_entity.type
_entity.pdbx_description
1 polymer ?
#
loop_
_entity_poly.entity_id
_entity_poly.type
_entity_poly.pdbx_seq_one_letter_code
_entity_poly.pdbx_strand_id
1 'polypeptide(L)'
;MEQENAKKQIESMIMMSTMIWPCSPHSWRIFRISLPSQGVELEEQRQKKALEGNKLFILDYHDAFMPYLRKINGLKTSKAYATRTILFLKNDGTLTPLAIELSVPHPGGDTFGAVSRVVLPAKEGAEGTIWLLAKAYVVVNDSCYHQLMSHWLNTHAAMEPFIIATYRHLSVLHPIHKLLEPHYRDTMNINGLAR
;
A
#
# COMPACT_ATOMS: atom_id res chain seq x y z
N MET A 1 24.52 -15.78 -16.97
CA MET A 1 23.84 -14.72 -17.74
C MET A 1 22.32 -14.91 -17.75
N GLU A 2 21.80 -16.10 -18.09
CA GLU A 2 20.36 -16.40 -18.04
C GLU A 2 19.75 -16.38 -16.63
N GLN A 3 20.42 -16.93 -15.61
CA GLN A 3 19.89 -16.92 -14.24
C GLN A 3 19.79 -15.51 -13.63
N GLU A 4 20.66 -14.60 -14.04
CA GLU A 4 20.69 -13.22 -13.54
C GLU A 4 19.65 -12.33 -14.24
N ASN A 5 19.36 -12.62 -15.51
CA ASN A 5 18.20 -12.08 -16.19
C ASN A 5 16.89 -12.64 -15.63
N ALA A 6 16.82 -13.94 -15.32
CA ALA A 6 15.64 -14.54 -14.67
C ALA A 6 15.38 -13.94 -13.27
N LYS A 7 16.43 -13.68 -12.48
CA LYS A 7 16.33 -13.03 -11.17
C LYS A 7 15.88 -11.56 -11.28
N LYS A 8 16.41 -10.81 -12.25
CA LYS A 8 15.94 -9.43 -12.57
C LYS A 8 14.49 -9.42 -13.04
N GLN A 9 14.09 -10.41 -13.83
CA GLN A 9 12.72 -10.55 -14.32
C GLN A 9 11.78 -10.88 -13.16
N ILE A 10 12.13 -11.81 -12.28
CA ILE A 10 11.38 -12.16 -11.06
C ILE A 10 11.32 -10.99 -10.06
N GLU A 11 12.40 -10.25 -9.82
CA GLU A 11 12.41 -9.11 -8.89
C GLU A 11 11.62 -7.89 -9.42
N SER A 12 11.65 -7.65 -10.74
CA SER A 12 10.77 -6.64 -11.37
C SER A 12 9.32 -7.11 -11.36
N MET A 13 9.08 -8.41 -11.53
CA MET A 13 7.75 -9.01 -11.54
C MET A 13 7.15 -9.07 -10.13
N ILE A 14 7.93 -9.30 -9.06
CA ILE A 14 7.41 -9.28 -7.67
C ILE A 14 7.02 -7.87 -7.23
N MET A 15 7.62 -6.81 -7.79
CA MET A 15 7.22 -5.42 -7.48
C MET A 15 6.19 -4.85 -8.45
N MET A 16 6.19 -5.24 -9.73
CA MET A 16 5.23 -4.72 -10.71
C MET A 16 3.95 -5.56 -10.81
N SER A 17 4.04 -6.89 -10.64
CA SER A 17 2.88 -7.80 -10.58
C SER A 17 2.09 -7.61 -9.27
N THR A 18 2.72 -7.08 -8.21
CA THR A 18 2.05 -6.78 -6.94
C THR A 18 1.49 -5.38 -6.83
N MET A 19 1.61 -4.52 -7.86
CA MET A 19 1.29 -3.09 -7.72
C MET A 19 0.22 -2.57 -8.69
N ILE A 20 0.41 -2.69 -10.01
CA ILE A 20 -0.59 -2.18 -10.98
C ILE A 20 -1.60 -3.27 -11.37
N TRP A 21 -1.20 -4.54 -11.29
CA TRP A 21 -2.04 -5.73 -11.52
C TRP A 21 -2.11 -6.75 -10.34
N PRO A 22 -2.39 -6.35 -9.08
CA PRO A 22 -2.44 -7.29 -7.95
C PRO A 22 -3.81 -7.37 -7.27
N CYS A 23 -3.87 -8.12 -6.15
CA CYS A 23 -5.04 -8.21 -5.27
C CYS A 23 -5.50 -6.87 -4.66
N SER A 24 -4.67 -5.81 -4.62
CA SER A 24 -5.03 -4.49 -4.08
C SER A 24 -4.70 -3.32 -5.03
N PRO A 25 -5.42 -3.15 -6.16
CA PRO A 25 -5.16 -2.06 -7.10
C PRO A 25 -5.75 -0.72 -6.65
N HIS A 26 -6.30 -0.59 -5.44
CA HIS A 26 -7.05 0.59 -4.99
C HIS A 26 -6.29 1.46 -3.96
N SER A 27 -5.13 1.02 -3.48
CA SER A 27 -4.33 1.75 -2.48
C SER A 27 -3.55 2.94 -3.05
N TRP A 28 -3.59 3.15 -4.38
CA TRP A 28 -2.90 4.25 -5.05
C TRP A 28 -3.54 5.59 -4.74
N ARG A 29 -2.72 6.56 -4.32
CA ARG A 29 -3.12 7.96 -4.31
C ARG A 29 -2.22 8.73 -5.27
N ILE A 30 -2.81 9.43 -6.22
CA ILE A 30 -2.08 10.41 -7.04
C ILE A 30 -1.93 11.65 -6.16
N PHE A 31 -0.72 11.89 -5.65
CA PHE A 31 -0.38 13.16 -5.02
C PHE A 31 0.62 13.91 -5.89
N ARG A 32 0.32 15.19 -6.13
CA ARG A 32 1.35 16.17 -6.49
C ARG A 32 2.23 16.38 -5.27
N ILE A 33 3.44 15.86 -5.30
CA ILE A 33 4.42 16.06 -4.22
C ILE A 33 4.99 17.47 -4.37
N SER A 34 4.80 18.33 -3.37
CA SER A 34 5.58 19.57 -3.23
C SER A 34 6.85 19.23 -2.44
N LEU A 35 7.99 19.12 -3.13
CA LEU A 35 9.29 18.88 -2.47
C LEU A 35 9.82 20.20 -1.87
N PRO A 36 10.44 20.17 -0.67
CA PRO A 36 11.15 21.32 -0.13
C PRO A 36 12.44 21.57 -0.92
N SER A 37 12.66 22.84 -1.28
CA SER A 37 13.76 23.30 -2.12
C SER A 37 15.08 23.34 -1.34
N GLN A 38 15.91 22.31 -1.43
CA GLN A 38 17.34 22.42 -1.12
C GLN A 38 18.18 21.52 -2.04
N GLY A 39 18.73 22.13 -3.09
CA GLY A 39 20.17 22.06 -3.36
C GLY A 39 20.70 20.97 -4.29
N VAL A 40 20.12 20.76 -5.48
CA VAL A 40 20.84 20.29 -6.69
C VAL A 40 20.07 20.75 -7.94
N GLU A 41 20.56 21.79 -8.64
CA GLU A 41 19.81 22.53 -9.67
C GLU A 41 19.43 21.67 -10.91
N LEU A 42 20.21 20.63 -11.24
CA LEU A 42 19.93 19.69 -12.34
C LEU A 42 18.93 18.58 -11.98
N GLU A 43 18.95 18.11 -10.72
CA GLU A 43 18.02 17.10 -10.20
C GLU A 43 16.63 17.74 -9.96
N GLU A 44 16.60 18.98 -9.46
CA GLU A 44 15.36 19.76 -9.28
C GLU A 44 14.61 20.01 -10.60
N GLN A 45 15.31 20.28 -11.71
CA GLN A 45 14.66 20.47 -13.00
C GLN A 45 14.04 19.19 -13.55
N ARG A 46 14.68 18.03 -13.33
CA ARG A 46 14.11 16.72 -13.70
C ARG A 46 12.92 16.37 -12.82
N GLN A 47 12.99 16.67 -11.53
CA GLN A 47 11.88 16.48 -10.59
C GLN A 47 10.70 17.39 -10.92
N LYS A 48 10.94 18.67 -11.24
CA LYS A 48 9.90 19.61 -11.72
C LYS A 48 9.24 19.12 -13.01
N LYS A 49 10.02 18.66 -14.00
CA LYS A 49 9.45 18.07 -15.23
C LYS A 49 8.62 16.81 -14.95
N ALA A 50 9.02 15.99 -13.98
CA ALA A 50 8.26 14.80 -13.59
C ALA A 50 6.93 15.16 -12.90
N LEU A 51 6.94 16.20 -12.07
CA LEU A 51 5.75 16.77 -11.43
C LEU A 51 4.80 17.40 -12.45
N GLU A 52 5.35 18.18 -13.38
CA GLU A 52 4.59 18.80 -14.48
C GLU A 52 3.99 17.75 -15.42
N GLY A 53 4.67 16.62 -15.61
CA GLY A 53 4.20 15.50 -16.43
C GLY A 53 3.25 14.52 -15.73
N ASN A 54 2.84 14.74 -14.48
CA ASN A 54 2.07 13.78 -13.66
C ASN A 54 2.67 12.36 -13.64
N LYS A 55 4.01 12.26 -13.58
CA LYS A 55 4.73 10.96 -13.62
C LYS A 55 5.17 10.46 -12.25
N LEU A 56 4.85 11.17 -11.16
CA LEU A 56 5.16 10.75 -9.81
C LEU A 56 3.91 10.23 -9.10
N PHE A 57 4.05 9.07 -8.48
CA PHE A 57 3.01 8.37 -7.74
C PHE A 57 3.50 8.04 -6.34
N ILE A 58 2.56 7.89 -5.40
CA ILE A 58 2.87 7.54 -4.02
C ILE A 58 2.04 6.33 -3.59
N LEU A 59 2.71 5.40 -2.92
CA LEU A 59 2.07 4.38 -2.11
C LEU A 59 2.27 4.79 -0.65
N ASP A 60 1.21 5.30 -0.02
CA ASP A 60 1.28 5.92 1.30
C ASP A 60 0.56 5.09 2.36
N TYR A 61 1.35 4.39 3.17
CA TYR A 61 0.90 3.67 4.36
C TYR A 61 1.28 4.38 5.66
N HIS A 62 1.89 5.57 5.58
CA HIS A 62 2.43 6.27 6.73
C HIS A 62 1.35 6.51 7.80
N ASP A 63 0.31 7.25 7.44
CA ASP A 63 -0.74 7.65 8.39
C ASP A 63 -1.63 6.49 8.82
N ALA A 64 -1.81 5.49 7.94
CA ALA A 64 -2.60 4.31 8.24
C ALA A 64 -1.95 3.43 9.32
N PHE A 65 -0.61 3.30 9.32
CA PHE A 65 0.11 2.43 10.24
C PHE A 65 0.68 3.16 11.47
N MET A 66 1.02 4.45 11.35
CA MET A 66 1.68 5.21 12.42
C MET A 66 1.01 5.07 13.80
N PRO A 67 -0.34 5.18 13.93
CA PRO A 67 -1.00 5.07 15.24
C PRO A 67 -0.85 3.70 15.91
N TYR A 68 -0.54 2.64 15.15
CA TYR A 68 -0.47 1.27 15.63
C TYR A 68 0.97 0.81 15.92
N LEU A 69 1.98 1.52 15.40
CA LEU A 69 3.36 1.05 15.44
C LEU A 69 3.92 0.85 16.85
N ARG A 70 3.55 1.67 17.84
CA ARG A 70 4.01 1.44 19.22
C ARG A 70 3.52 0.10 19.77
N LYS A 71 2.25 -0.22 19.51
CA LYS A 71 1.65 -1.49 19.96
C LYS A 71 2.28 -2.66 19.23
N ILE A 72 2.41 -2.58 17.91
CA ILE A 72 3.02 -3.62 17.08
C ILE A 72 4.49 -3.86 17.48
N ASN A 73 5.27 -2.79 17.61
CA ASN A 73 6.70 -2.89 17.94
C ASN A 73 6.96 -3.24 19.41
N GLY A 74 5.97 -3.05 20.28
CA GLY A 74 5.99 -3.56 21.66
C GLY A 74 5.84 -5.07 21.76
N LEU A 75 5.39 -5.76 20.70
CA LEU A 75 5.34 -7.21 20.65
C LEU A 75 6.74 -7.81 20.56
N LYS A 76 6.95 -8.97 21.21
CA LYS A 76 8.24 -9.69 21.19
C LYS A 76 8.60 -10.22 19.80
N THR A 77 7.60 -10.54 18.99
CA THR A 77 7.75 -11.27 17.72
C THR A 77 7.67 -10.38 16.48
N SER A 78 7.28 -9.12 16.62
CA SER A 78 7.00 -8.25 15.48
C SER A 78 7.73 -6.91 15.57
N LYS A 79 8.16 -6.43 14.41
CA LYS A 79 8.70 -5.10 14.18
C LYS A 79 8.20 -4.62 12.82
N ALA A 80 7.74 -3.38 12.77
CA ALA A 80 7.15 -2.76 11.60
C ALA A 80 7.58 -1.30 11.49
N TYR A 81 7.53 -0.83 10.26
CA TYR A 81 7.63 0.58 9.89
C TYR A 81 6.31 1.00 9.25
N ALA A 82 6.01 2.29 9.32
CA ALA A 82 5.01 2.92 8.50
C ALA A 82 5.73 3.39 7.24
N THR A 83 5.34 2.84 6.09
CA THR A 83 6.08 3.03 4.85
C THR A 83 5.43 4.04 3.93
N ARG A 84 6.26 4.78 3.19
CA ARG A 84 5.83 5.62 2.07
C ARG A 84 6.78 5.41 0.90
N THR A 85 6.25 5.03 -0.26
CA THR A 85 7.06 4.73 -1.44
C THR A 85 6.77 5.74 -2.53
N ILE A 86 7.83 6.34 -3.07
CA ILE A 86 7.75 7.22 -4.24
C ILE A 86 8.04 6.41 -5.48
N LEU A 87 7.16 6.52 -6.48
CA LEU A 87 7.21 5.78 -7.73
C LEU A 87 7.26 6.76 -8.90
N PHE A 88 7.97 6.38 -9.95
CA PHE A 88 8.08 7.13 -11.19
C PHE A 88 7.56 6.31 -12.37
N LEU A 89 6.67 6.93 -13.15
CA LEU A 89 6.15 6.39 -14.40
C LEU A 89 7.11 6.70 -15.54
N LYS A 90 7.76 5.66 -16.04
CA LYS A 90 8.62 5.73 -17.21
C LYS A 90 7.80 5.89 -18.50
N ASN A 91 8.48 6.32 -19.56
CA ASN A 91 7.86 6.50 -20.87
C ASN A 91 7.37 5.19 -21.50
N ASP A 92 7.89 4.04 -21.07
CA ASP A 92 7.45 2.70 -21.48
C ASP A 92 6.17 2.23 -20.75
N GLY A 93 5.58 3.07 -19.89
CA GLY A 93 4.37 2.75 -19.12
C GLY A 93 4.64 2.01 -17.81
N THR A 94 5.91 1.73 -17.47
CA THR A 94 6.27 0.99 -16.25
C THR A 94 6.47 1.93 -15.06
N LEU A 95 6.02 1.50 -13.87
CA LEU A 95 6.34 2.19 -12.61
C LEU A 95 7.64 1.64 -12.04
N THR A 96 8.50 2.55 -11.57
CA THR A 96 9.71 2.19 -10.83
C THR A 96 9.83 2.94 -9.51
N PRO A 97 10.17 2.25 -8.40
CA PRO A 97 10.38 2.89 -7.12
C PRO A 97 11.64 3.75 -7.15
N LEU A 98 11.53 4.99 -6.67
CA LEU A 98 12.62 5.96 -6.54
C LEU A 98 13.15 6.06 -5.12
N ALA A 99 12.28 5.91 -4.12
CA ALA A 99 12.64 6.02 -2.71
C ALA A 99 11.59 5.31 -1.85
N ILE A 100 12.03 4.76 -0.71
CA ILE A 100 11.17 4.23 0.34
C ILE A 100 11.51 4.96 1.64
N GLU A 101 10.53 5.63 2.22
CA GLU A 101 10.59 6.16 3.58
C GLU A 101 10.12 5.08 4.56
N LEU A 102 10.93 4.82 5.59
CA LEU A 102 10.64 3.93 6.70
C LEU A 102 10.53 4.76 7.98
N SER A 103 9.31 4.92 8.48
CA SER A 103 9.01 5.78 9.63
C SER A 103 8.64 4.97 10.86
N VAL A 104 9.08 5.44 12.03
CA VAL A 104 8.65 4.95 13.35
C VAL A 104 8.25 6.11 14.25
N PRO A 105 7.39 5.89 15.26
CA PRO A 105 7.04 6.94 16.22
C PRO A 105 8.29 7.42 16.97
N HIS A 106 8.38 8.71 17.23
CA HIS A 106 9.52 9.28 17.94
C HIS A 106 9.67 8.64 19.34
N PRO A 107 10.88 8.24 19.77
CA PRO A 107 11.07 7.55 21.06
C PRO A 107 10.54 8.35 22.26
N GLY A 108 10.67 9.69 22.21
CA GLY A 108 10.20 10.61 23.25
C GLY A 108 8.69 10.82 23.35
N GLY A 109 7.88 10.23 22.46
CA GLY A 109 6.42 10.35 22.48
C GLY A 109 5.83 10.79 21.14
N ASP A 110 4.52 10.58 20.96
CA ASP A 110 3.83 10.82 19.69
C ASP A 110 3.71 12.31 19.34
N THR A 111 3.78 13.19 20.33
CA THR A 111 3.79 14.65 20.15
C THR A 111 5.01 15.16 19.38
N PHE A 112 6.10 14.37 19.35
CA PHE A 112 7.32 14.70 18.62
C PHE A 112 7.31 14.17 17.18
N GLY A 113 6.21 13.55 16.74
CA GLY A 113 6.04 13.04 15.38
C GLY A 113 6.78 11.72 15.14
N ALA A 114 7.30 11.56 13.91
CA ALA A 114 7.95 10.35 13.45
C ALA A 114 9.45 10.57 13.20
N VAL A 115 10.25 9.53 13.44
CA VAL A 115 11.64 9.45 12.98
C VAL A 115 11.65 8.59 11.71
N SER A 116 12.07 9.21 10.61
CA SER A 116 12.06 8.59 9.29
C SER A 116 13.48 8.32 8.79
N ARG A 117 13.67 7.18 8.12
CA ARG A 117 14.85 6.88 7.31
C ARG A 117 14.44 6.68 5.87
N VAL A 118 15.08 7.38 4.95
CA VAL A 118 14.89 7.17 3.51
C VAL A 118 15.92 6.17 2.99
N VAL A 119 15.44 5.17 2.26
CA VAL A 119 16.25 4.17 1.57
C VAL A 119 16.09 4.38 0.07
N LEU A 120 17.22 4.41 -0.64
CA LEU A 120 17.26 4.59 -2.09
C LEU A 120 17.60 3.27 -2.81
N PRO A 121 17.23 3.14 -4.09
CA PRO A 121 17.56 1.96 -4.88
C PRO A 121 19.07 1.68 -4.93
N ALA A 122 19.45 0.49 -4.51
CA ALA A 122 20.80 -0.05 -4.64
C ALA A 122 20.75 -1.48 -5.17
N LYS A 123 21.77 -1.89 -5.93
CA LYS A 123 21.83 -3.21 -6.58
C LYS A 123 22.84 -4.16 -5.96
N GLU A 124 23.87 -3.62 -5.31
CA GLU A 124 25.04 -4.38 -4.88
C GLU A 124 25.38 -4.06 -3.42
N GLY A 125 26.14 -4.96 -2.80
CA GLY A 125 26.63 -4.81 -1.43
C GLY A 125 25.52 -4.78 -0.37
N ALA A 126 25.88 -4.27 0.82
CA ALA A 126 24.96 -4.16 1.94
C ALA A 126 23.74 -3.27 1.62
N GLU A 127 23.94 -2.21 0.84
CA GLU A 127 22.86 -1.31 0.43
C GLU A 127 21.82 -2.00 -0.45
N GLY A 128 22.22 -2.92 -1.33
CA GLY A 128 21.29 -3.75 -2.10
C GLY A 128 20.38 -4.60 -1.20
N THR A 129 20.94 -5.18 -0.14
CA THR A 129 20.16 -5.93 0.87
C THR A 129 19.24 -5.01 1.67
N ILE A 130 19.71 -3.83 2.06
CA ILE A 130 18.88 -2.84 2.79
C ILE A 130 17.71 -2.38 1.90
N TRP A 131 17.96 -2.14 0.61
CA TRP A 131 16.91 -1.82 -0.35
C TRP A 131 15.89 -2.96 -0.47
N LEU A 132 16.34 -4.21 -0.59
CA LEU A 132 15.46 -5.37 -0.63
C LEU A 132 14.60 -5.48 0.63
N LEU A 133 15.17 -5.25 1.81
CA LEU A 133 14.44 -5.25 3.08
C LEU A 133 13.43 -4.10 3.17
N ALA A 134 13.79 -2.90 2.70
CA ALA A 134 12.87 -1.76 2.64
C ALA A 134 11.64 -2.09 1.79
N LYS A 135 11.84 -2.74 0.63
CA LYS A 135 10.74 -3.25 -0.20
C LYS A 135 9.88 -4.28 0.54
N ALA A 136 10.51 -5.18 1.30
CA ALA A 136 9.78 -6.18 2.08
C ALA A 136 8.86 -5.52 3.12
N TYR A 137 9.32 -4.48 3.83
CA TYR A 137 8.47 -3.72 4.75
C TYR A 137 7.28 -3.04 4.07
N VAL A 138 7.48 -2.50 2.86
CA VAL A 138 6.38 -1.95 2.05
C VAL A 138 5.34 -3.03 1.74
N VAL A 139 5.77 -4.21 1.29
CA VAL A 139 4.87 -5.33 0.98
C VAL A 139 4.15 -5.85 2.23
N VAL A 140 4.78 -5.81 3.41
CA VAL A 140 4.11 -6.15 4.68
C VAL A 140 2.98 -5.17 4.99
N ASN A 141 3.22 -3.86 4.88
CA ASN A 141 2.16 -2.85 5.04
C ASN A 141 1.04 -3.07 4.01
N ASP A 142 1.39 -3.27 2.74
CA ASP A 142 0.44 -3.49 1.65
C ASP A 142 -0.44 -4.72 1.90
N SER A 143 0.17 -5.84 2.31
CA SER A 143 -0.53 -7.09 2.59
C SER A 143 -1.52 -6.95 3.75
N CYS A 144 -1.11 -6.27 4.82
CA CYS A 144 -1.98 -6.01 5.97
C CYS A 144 -3.14 -5.09 5.59
N TYR A 145 -2.87 -4.02 4.83
CA TYR A 145 -3.90 -3.10 4.37
C TYR A 145 -4.87 -3.78 3.40
N HIS A 146 -4.34 -4.55 2.45
CA HIS A 146 -5.14 -5.34 1.52
C HIS A 146 -6.09 -6.29 2.25
N GLN A 147 -5.56 -7.14 3.14
CA GLN A 147 -6.38 -8.16 3.80
C GLN A 147 -7.42 -7.54 4.74
N LEU A 148 -7.04 -6.54 5.53
CA LEU A 148 -7.93 -6.00 6.55
C LEU A 148 -8.85 -4.91 6.02
N MET A 149 -8.34 -4.01 5.18
CA MET A 149 -9.09 -2.84 4.71
C MET A 149 -9.74 -3.12 3.35
N SER A 150 -8.95 -3.35 2.31
CA SER A 150 -9.46 -3.49 0.93
C SER A 150 -10.36 -4.72 0.78
N HIS A 151 -9.98 -5.83 1.40
CA HIS A 151 -10.68 -7.10 1.32
C HIS A 151 -11.71 -7.20 2.45
N TRP A 152 -11.29 -7.44 3.69
CA TRP A 152 -12.23 -7.69 4.78
C TRP A 152 -13.19 -6.53 5.06
N LEU A 153 -12.70 -5.32 5.31
CA LEU A 153 -13.57 -4.20 5.69
C LEU A 153 -14.47 -3.75 4.52
N ASN A 154 -13.87 -3.45 3.37
CA ASN A 154 -14.58 -2.79 2.26
C ASN A 154 -15.47 -3.73 1.46
N THR A 155 -15.30 -5.06 1.56
CA THR A 155 -16.21 -6.01 0.92
C THR A 155 -17.01 -6.78 1.95
N HIS A 156 -16.36 -7.59 2.78
CA HIS A 156 -17.07 -8.49 3.70
C HIS A 156 -17.87 -7.74 4.76
N ALA A 157 -17.20 -6.93 5.59
CA ALA A 157 -17.83 -6.27 6.72
C ALA A 157 -18.79 -5.15 6.28
N ALA A 158 -18.44 -4.42 5.21
CA ALA A 158 -19.29 -3.36 4.67
C ALA A 158 -20.59 -3.88 4.04
N MET A 159 -20.58 -5.08 3.44
CA MET A 159 -21.76 -5.64 2.78
C MET A 159 -22.79 -6.23 3.76
N GLU A 160 -22.35 -6.84 4.86
CA GLU A 160 -23.23 -7.53 5.81
C GLU A 160 -24.39 -6.67 6.36
N PRO A 161 -24.20 -5.38 6.72
CA PRO A 161 -25.30 -4.50 7.11
C PRO A 161 -26.37 -4.30 6.03
N PHE A 162 -26.01 -4.24 4.74
CA PHE A 162 -26.97 -4.10 3.64
C PHE A 162 -27.82 -5.36 3.47
N ILE A 163 -27.21 -6.54 3.69
CA ILE A 163 -27.93 -7.82 3.69
C ILE A 163 -28.97 -7.82 4.80
N ILE A 164 -28.56 -7.49 6.03
CA ILE A 164 -29.44 -7.44 7.19
C ILE A 164 -30.58 -6.45 6.97
N ALA A 165 -30.30 -5.25 6.46
CA ALA A 165 -31.31 -4.24 6.20
C ALA A 165 -32.32 -4.71 5.14
N THR A 166 -31.85 -5.34 4.05
CA THR A 166 -32.70 -5.85 2.97
C THR A 166 -33.66 -6.92 3.48
N TYR A 167 -33.17 -7.92 4.21
CA TYR A 167 -34.03 -8.99 4.75
C TYR A 167 -34.97 -8.52 5.86
N ARG A 168 -34.63 -7.45 6.59
CA ARG A 168 -35.49 -6.90 7.66
C ARG A 168 -36.57 -5.94 7.17
N HIS A 169 -36.32 -5.23 6.08
CA HIS A 169 -37.16 -4.09 5.68
C HIS A 169 -37.76 -4.20 4.27
N LEU A 170 -37.28 -5.10 3.42
CA LEU A 170 -37.82 -5.31 2.08
C LEU A 170 -38.44 -6.71 1.97
N SER A 171 -39.75 -6.77 1.72
CA SER A 171 -40.44 -8.03 1.42
C SER A 171 -39.76 -8.77 0.26
N VAL A 172 -39.79 -10.10 0.28
CA VAL A 172 -39.31 -10.96 -0.82
C VAL A 172 -40.00 -10.65 -2.18
N LEU A 173 -41.16 -9.99 -2.16
CA LEU A 173 -41.85 -9.53 -3.38
C LEU A 173 -41.35 -8.17 -3.89
N HIS A 174 -40.64 -7.40 -3.06
CA HIS A 174 -40.16 -6.06 -3.40
C HIS A 174 -39.11 -6.15 -4.52
N PRO A 175 -39.20 -5.32 -5.59
CA PRO A 175 -38.30 -5.43 -6.75
C PRO A 175 -36.82 -5.26 -6.37
N ILE A 176 -36.52 -4.38 -5.41
CA ILE A 176 -35.14 -4.18 -4.93
C ILE A 176 -34.62 -5.38 -4.12
N HIS A 177 -35.48 -6.11 -3.40
CA HIS A 177 -35.07 -7.34 -2.72
C HIS A 177 -34.58 -8.37 -3.76
N LYS A 178 -35.39 -8.61 -4.80
CA LYS A 178 -35.06 -9.54 -5.90
C LYS A 178 -33.81 -9.13 -6.68
N LEU A 179 -33.58 -7.82 -6.83
CA LEU A 179 -32.39 -7.29 -7.49
C LEU A 179 -31.12 -7.57 -6.68
N LEU A 180 -31.18 -7.43 -5.36
CA LEU A 180 -30.00 -7.48 -4.49
C LEU A 180 -29.68 -8.89 -3.98
N GLU A 181 -30.69 -9.74 -3.77
CA GLU A 181 -30.54 -11.10 -3.23
C GLU A 181 -29.44 -11.94 -3.91
N PRO A 182 -29.30 -11.98 -5.25
CA PRO A 182 -28.24 -12.75 -5.90
C PRO A 182 -26.82 -12.31 -5.52
N HIS A 183 -26.64 -11.04 -5.12
CA HIS A 183 -25.34 -10.48 -4.74
C HIS A 183 -24.98 -10.74 -3.27
N TYR A 184 -25.91 -11.27 -2.48
CA TYR A 184 -25.71 -11.54 -1.04
C TYR A 184 -25.35 -12.99 -0.73
N ARG A 185 -25.39 -13.85 -1.75
CA ARG A 185 -25.14 -15.28 -1.63
C ARG A 185 -23.86 -15.54 -0.84
N ASP A 186 -23.98 -16.40 0.17
CA ASP A 186 -22.91 -16.88 1.04
C ASP A 186 -22.14 -15.82 1.87
N THR A 187 -22.43 -14.52 1.71
CA THR A 187 -21.68 -13.45 2.39
C THR A 187 -21.84 -13.50 3.91
N MET A 188 -23.07 -13.66 4.42
CA MET A 188 -23.29 -13.80 5.87
C MET A 188 -22.69 -15.10 6.42
N ASN A 189 -22.69 -16.18 5.62
CA ASN A 189 -22.13 -17.46 6.05
C ASN A 189 -20.60 -17.38 6.19
N ILE A 190 -19.91 -16.86 5.16
CA ILE A 190 -18.46 -16.71 5.22
C ILE A 190 -18.02 -15.70 6.28
N ASN A 191 -18.77 -14.61 6.48
CA ASN A 191 -18.50 -13.66 7.57
C ASN A 191 -18.73 -14.29 8.95
N GLY A 192 -19.73 -15.17 9.07
CA GLY A 192 -19.96 -15.94 10.29
C GLY A 192 -18.82 -16.90 10.62
N LEU A 193 -18.24 -17.56 9.60
CA LEU A 193 -17.07 -18.44 9.77
C LEU A 193 -15.78 -17.68 10.09
N ALA A 194 -15.69 -16.41 9.73
CA ALA A 194 -14.51 -15.57 9.99
C ALA A 194 -14.49 -14.97 11.41
N ARG A 195 -15.63 -14.95 12.12
CA ARG A 195 -15.75 -14.47 13.51
C ARG A 195 -15.55 -15.59 14.51
#